data_AF-A0A0Q8ZV85-F1
#
_entry.id   AF-A0A0Q8ZV85-F1
#
_cell.length_a   1.000
_cell.length_b   1.000
_cell.length_c   1.000
_cell.angle_alpha   90.00
_cell.angle_beta   90.00
_cell.angle_gamma   90.00
#
_symmetry.space_group_name_H-M   'P 1'
#
loop_
_entity.id
_entity.type
_entity.pdbx_description
1 polymer ?
#
loop_
_entity_poly.entity_id
_entity_poly.type
_entity_poly.pdbx_seq_one_letter_code
_entity_poly.pdbx_strand_id
1 'polypeptide(L)'
;MRTPVFELHIRPMFRATDKAHMDFAVDLWDYDDVVANADAILARLQSDMPPTATGGLWPEEWITLFQRWKDGARKRLDLGTATFAFQQDTTKTTITATGAFPAVGVVGWLQLESETATSKTYVLYFEAPDAPAGGTPHAFTLKESYPSTDTRSIFVHDSTGTQQLH
;
A
#
# COMPACT_ATOMS: atom_id res chain seq x y z
N MET A 1 18.78 9.24 -3.27
CA MET A 1 17.35 9.28 -3.63
C MET A 1 16.69 8.06 -3.02
N ARG A 2 15.46 8.16 -2.48
CA ARG A 2 14.74 7.02 -1.91
C ARG A 2 14.38 6.00 -3.01
N THR A 3 14.45 4.72 -2.69
CA THR A 3 13.98 3.66 -3.58
C THR A 3 12.46 3.76 -3.76
N PRO A 4 11.93 3.81 -4.99
CA PRO A 4 10.49 3.78 -5.22
C PRO A 4 9.85 2.51 -4.65
N VAL A 5 8.66 2.64 -4.10
CA VAL A 5 7.87 1.56 -3.51
C VAL A 5 6.53 1.49 -4.24
N PHE A 6 6.12 0.31 -4.67
CA PHE A 6 4.93 0.12 -5.51
C PHE A 6 3.67 0.75 -4.92
N GLU A 7 3.26 0.35 -3.71
CA GLU A 7 2.00 0.76 -3.09
C GLU A 7 1.94 2.27 -2.79
N LEU A 8 3.11 2.89 -2.56
CA LEU A 8 3.23 4.30 -2.18
C LEU A 8 3.45 5.24 -3.38
N HIS A 9 4.18 4.77 -4.39
CA HIS A 9 4.70 5.65 -5.45
C HIS A 9 4.25 5.24 -6.85
N ILE A 10 3.88 3.97 -7.09
CA ILE A 10 3.53 3.46 -8.41
C ILE A 10 2.03 3.25 -8.53
N ARG A 11 1.45 2.43 -7.65
CA ARG A 11 0.01 2.13 -7.64
C ARG A 11 -0.86 3.39 -7.66
N PRO A 12 -0.58 4.46 -6.88
CA PRO A 12 -1.40 5.68 -6.92
C PRO A 12 -1.34 6.46 -8.25
N MET A 13 -0.32 6.24 -9.09
CA MET A 13 -0.24 6.88 -10.42
C MET A 13 -1.21 6.25 -11.41
N PHE A 14 -1.58 4.98 -11.21
CA PHE A 14 -2.65 4.33 -11.96
C PHE A 14 -3.99 4.72 -11.37
N ARG A 15 -4.78 5.50 -12.12
CA ARG A 15 -6.10 5.94 -11.65
C ARG A 15 -7.08 4.77 -11.70
N ALA A 16 -8.17 4.87 -10.94
CA ALA A 16 -9.24 3.86 -10.99
C ALA A 16 -9.77 3.64 -12.41
N THR A 17 -9.88 4.71 -13.21
CA THR A 17 -10.25 4.62 -14.63
C THR A 17 -9.21 3.87 -15.46
N ASP A 18 -7.92 4.06 -15.20
CA ASP A 18 -6.85 3.35 -15.92
C ASP A 18 -6.92 1.86 -15.63
N LYS A 19 -7.05 1.48 -14.34
CA LYS A 19 -7.25 0.10 -13.91
C LYS A 19 -8.47 -0.51 -14.61
N ALA A 20 -9.63 0.16 -14.56
CA ALA A 20 -10.85 -0.34 -15.16
C ALA A 20 -10.74 -0.56 -16.69
N HIS A 21 -10.02 0.31 -17.39
CA HIS A 21 -9.78 0.13 -18.82
C HIS A 21 -8.78 -0.98 -19.13
N MET A 22 -7.89 -1.33 -18.21
CA MET A 22 -6.84 -2.35 -18.41
C MET A 22 -7.19 -3.71 -17.81
N ASP A 23 -8.25 -3.82 -17.01
CA ASP A 23 -8.69 -5.03 -16.28
C ASP A 23 -8.91 -6.26 -17.19
N PHE A 24 -9.03 -6.05 -18.51
CA PHE A 24 -9.11 -7.13 -19.51
C PHE A 24 -7.75 -7.82 -19.79
N ALA A 25 -6.63 -7.21 -19.41
CA ALA A 25 -5.29 -7.66 -19.75
C ALA A 25 -4.31 -7.61 -18.57
N VAL A 26 -4.35 -6.54 -17.77
CA VAL A 26 -3.44 -6.31 -16.64
C VAL A 26 -4.21 -5.61 -15.52
N ASP A 27 -4.21 -6.16 -14.32
CA ASP A 27 -4.62 -5.44 -13.11
C ASP A 27 -3.50 -4.48 -12.68
N LEU A 28 -3.66 -3.20 -13.05
CA LEU A 28 -2.70 -2.14 -12.75
C LEU A 28 -2.51 -1.85 -11.25
N TRP A 29 -3.34 -2.41 -10.38
CA TRP A 29 -3.20 -2.28 -8.93
C TRP A 29 -2.66 -3.55 -8.26
N ASP A 30 -2.53 -4.65 -9.00
CA ASP A 30 -1.85 -5.85 -8.54
C ASP A 30 -0.34 -5.75 -8.79
N TYR A 31 0.45 -5.98 -7.74
CA TYR A 31 1.90 -5.87 -7.85
C TYR A 31 2.47 -6.92 -8.83
N ASP A 32 2.04 -8.18 -8.70
CA ASP A 32 2.63 -9.29 -9.44
C ASP A 32 2.31 -9.15 -10.94
N ASP A 33 1.10 -8.73 -11.27
CA ASP A 33 0.68 -8.47 -12.64
C ASP A 33 1.42 -7.26 -13.26
N VAL A 34 1.58 -6.17 -12.51
CA VAL A 34 2.38 -5.01 -12.97
C VAL A 34 3.85 -5.39 -13.15
N VAL A 35 4.42 -6.20 -12.27
CA VAL A 35 5.81 -6.69 -12.39
C VAL A 35 5.98 -7.59 -13.61
N ALA A 36 5.03 -8.49 -13.87
CA ALA A 36 5.05 -9.38 -15.03
C ALA A 36 4.97 -8.61 -16.36
N ASN A 37 4.24 -7.50 -16.37
CA ASN A 37 3.99 -6.69 -17.57
C ASN A 37 4.82 -5.39 -17.64
N ALA A 38 5.79 -5.20 -16.75
CA ALA A 38 6.42 -3.89 -16.51
C ALA A 38 7.06 -3.28 -17.77
N ASP A 39 7.71 -4.08 -18.62
CA ASP A 39 8.33 -3.59 -19.86
C ASP A 39 7.29 -3.15 -20.90
N ALA A 40 6.19 -3.91 -21.03
CA ALA A 40 5.09 -3.57 -21.92
C ALA A 40 4.36 -2.31 -21.43
N ILE A 41 4.14 -2.19 -20.12
CA ILE A 41 3.57 -0.99 -19.50
C ILE A 41 4.46 0.21 -19.78
N LEU A 42 5.78 0.13 -19.54
CA LEU A 42 6.69 1.26 -19.80
C LEU A 42 6.65 1.71 -21.26
N ALA A 43 6.67 0.77 -22.21
CA ALA A 43 6.60 1.09 -23.63
C ALA A 43 5.32 1.83 -24.00
N ARG A 44 4.18 1.46 -23.39
CA ARG A 44 2.90 2.15 -23.58
C ARG A 44 2.87 3.53 -22.93
N LEU A 45 3.39 3.65 -21.71
CA LEU A 45 3.49 4.93 -21.00
C LEU A 45 4.33 5.95 -21.77
N GLN A 46 5.38 5.50 -22.47
CA GLN A 46 6.23 6.34 -23.31
C GLN A 46 5.62 6.71 -24.66
N SER A 47 4.52 6.05 -25.05
CA SER A 47 3.92 6.17 -26.38
C SER A 47 2.58 6.88 -26.34
N ASP A 48 1.56 6.22 -25.76
CA ASP A 48 0.16 6.59 -25.98
C ASP A 48 -0.76 6.37 -24.77
N MET A 49 -0.23 5.93 -23.62
CA MET A 49 -1.04 5.64 -22.43
C MET A 49 -0.67 6.50 -21.20
N PRO A 50 -1.65 6.89 -20.38
CA PRO A 50 -3.09 6.84 -20.66
C PRO A 50 -3.48 7.72 -21.87
N PRO A 51 -4.52 7.37 -22.62
CA PRO A 51 -4.89 8.15 -23.80
C PRO A 51 -5.39 9.55 -23.41
N THR A 52 -5.18 10.51 -24.29
CA THR A 52 -5.55 11.93 -24.07
C THR A 52 -7.02 12.15 -23.78
N ALA A 53 -7.89 11.28 -24.30
CA ALA A 53 -9.34 11.36 -24.09
C ALA A 53 -9.79 11.02 -22.66
N THR A 54 -9.01 10.26 -21.88
CA THR A 54 -9.42 9.76 -20.56
C THR A 54 -8.46 10.16 -19.44
N GLY A 55 -7.24 10.60 -19.77
CA GLY A 55 -6.27 11.07 -18.78
C GLY A 55 -5.11 11.90 -19.25
N GLY A 56 -4.74 11.79 -20.52
CA GLY A 56 -3.47 12.35 -20.97
C GLY A 56 -2.31 11.43 -20.63
N LEU A 57 -1.25 11.59 -21.42
CA LEU A 57 0.01 10.90 -21.19
C LEU A 57 0.54 11.26 -19.81
N TRP A 58 1.21 10.30 -19.19
CA TRP A 58 1.94 10.59 -17.96
C TRP A 58 3.02 11.64 -18.23
N PRO A 59 3.27 12.54 -17.26
CA PRO A 59 4.38 13.46 -17.36
C PRO A 59 5.70 12.68 -17.24
N GLU A 60 6.78 13.24 -17.79
CA GLU A 60 8.09 12.55 -17.93
C GLU A 60 8.65 12.08 -16.58
N GLU A 61 8.41 12.84 -15.51
CA GLU A 61 8.84 12.47 -14.16
C GLU A 61 8.15 11.21 -13.62
N TRP A 62 6.90 10.94 -14.01
CA TRP A 62 6.18 9.72 -13.62
C TRP A 62 6.69 8.51 -14.39
N ILE A 63 6.94 8.69 -15.69
CA ILE A 63 7.56 7.66 -16.53
C ILE A 63 8.95 7.31 -15.98
N THR A 64 9.75 8.32 -15.64
CA THR A 64 11.07 8.14 -15.04
C THR A 64 10.99 7.43 -13.69
N LEU A 65 10.00 7.77 -12.86
CA LEU A 65 9.77 7.11 -11.57
C LEU A 65 9.40 5.63 -11.75
N PHE A 66 8.51 5.32 -12.69
CA PHE A 66 8.12 3.95 -13.02
C PHE A 66 9.31 3.16 -13.56
N GLN A 67 10.09 3.73 -14.48
CA GLN A 67 11.29 3.10 -15.02
C GLN A 67 12.31 2.80 -13.91
N ARG A 68 12.57 3.75 -13.01
CA ARG A 68 13.47 3.54 -11.87
C ARG A 68 13.00 2.42 -10.95
N TRP A 69 11.69 2.33 -10.69
CA TRP A 69 11.12 1.24 -9.89
C TRP A 69 11.31 -0.11 -10.60
N LYS A 70 10.95 -0.18 -11.89
CA LYS A 70 11.04 -1.37 -12.74
C LYS A 70 12.46 -1.91 -12.85
N ASP A 71 13.44 -1.02 -13.06
CA ASP A 71 14.84 -1.36 -13.29
C ASP A 71 15.62 -1.58 -11.97
N GLY A 72 15.05 -1.14 -10.85
CA GLY A 72 15.58 -1.38 -9.51
C GLY A 72 15.07 -2.68 -8.89
N ALA A 73 15.00 -2.70 -7.56
CA ALA A 73 14.54 -3.86 -6.80
C ALA A 73 13.03 -4.15 -6.89
N ARG A 74 12.27 -3.33 -7.64
CA ARG A 74 10.79 -3.38 -7.70
C ARG A 74 10.18 -3.45 -6.30
N LYS A 75 10.69 -2.62 -5.39
CA LYS A 75 10.33 -2.66 -3.96
C LYS A 75 8.82 -2.52 -3.78
N ARG A 76 8.26 -3.32 -2.86
CA ARG A 76 6.86 -3.27 -2.41
C ARG A 76 6.81 -3.23 -0.88
N LEU A 77 5.64 -2.91 -0.36
CA LEU A 77 5.33 -3.09 1.05
C LEU A 77 4.99 -4.54 1.33
N ASP A 78 5.45 -5.03 2.47
CA ASP A 78 5.07 -6.32 3.00
C ASP A 78 3.85 -6.16 3.92
N LEU A 79 3.00 -7.18 3.98
CA LEU A 79 1.99 -7.25 5.02
C LEU A 79 2.63 -7.68 6.34
N GLY A 80 2.38 -6.92 7.39
CA GLY A 80 2.88 -7.24 8.72
C GLY A 80 2.11 -8.38 9.39
N THR A 81 2.54 -8.72 10.60
CA THR A 81 1.78 -9.60 11.51
C THR A 81 1.72 -8.93 12.87
N ALA A 82 0.55 -8.87 13.48
CA ALA A 82 0.40 -8.29 14.81
C ALA A 82 -0.75 -8.92 15.59
N THR A 83 -0.71 -8.70 16.90
CA THR A 83 -1.92 -8.79 17.73
C THR A 83 -2.61 -7.43 17.72
N PHE A 84 -3.92 -7.44 17.48
CA PHE A 84 -4.71 -6.22 17.41
C PHE A 84 -5.61 -6.07 18.63
N ALA A 85 -5.75 -4.83 19.10
CA ALA A 85 -6.69 -4.45 20.15
C ALA A 85 -7.53 -3.26 19.68
N PHE A 86 -8.83 -3.32 19.98
CA PHE A 86 -9.78 -2.24 19.76
C PHE A 86 -10.19 -1.63 21.10
N GLN A 87 -10.11 -0.32 21.20
CA GLN A 87 -10.47 0.44 22.41
C GLN A 87 -11.27 1.66 22.01
N GLN A 88 -12.41 1.90 22.64
CA GLN A 88 -13.22 3.09 22.43
C GLN A 88 -13.46 3.78 23.77
N ASP A 89 -13.14 5.07 23.83
CA ASP A 89 -13.49 5.96 24.93
C ASP A 89 -14.54 6.98 24.47
N THR A 90 -14.86 7.96 25.32
CA THR A 90 -15.89 8.97 25.02
C THR A 90 -15.53 9.88 23.84
N THR A 91 -14.25 9.99 23.49
CA THR A 91 -13.72 10.93 22.50
C THR A 91 -13.17 10.26 21.25
N LYS A 92 -12.61 9.06 21.38
CA LYS A 92 -11.92 8.38 20.29
C LYS A 92 -12.09 6.87 20.34
N THR A 93 -11.96 6.29 19.17
CA THR A 93 -11.72 4.88 18.96
C THR A 93 -10.27 4.71 18.53
N THR A 94 -9.58 3.72 19.09
CA THR A 94 -8.17 3.42 18.84
C THR A 94 -8.01 1.95 18.47
N ILE A 95 -7.35 1.71 17.34
CA ILE A 95 -6.83 0.41 16.95
C ILE A 95 -5.36 0.38 17.35
N THR A 96 -4.94 -0.63 18.10
CA THR A 96 -3.53 -0.85 18.47
C THR A 96 -3.05 -2.15 17.85
N ALA A 97 -1.94 -2.10 17.11
CA ALA A 97 -1.23 -3.27 16.60
C ALA A 97 0.08 -3.44 17.37
N THR A 98 0.30 -4.61 17.95
CA THR A 98 1.50 -4.93 18.73
C THR A 98 2.15 -6.21 18.19
N GLY A 99 3.47 -6.19 18.04
CA GLY A 99 4.23 -7.32 17.51
C GLY A 99 5.72 -7.04 17.52
N ALA A 100 6.47 -7.81 16.73
CA ALA A 100 7.89 -7.60 16.49
C ALA A 100 8.14 -7.41 14.99
N PHE A 101 9.03 -6.47 14.64
CA PHE A 101 9.43 -6.32 13.25
C PHE A 101 10.21 -7.56 12.78
N PRO A 102 10.16 -7.90 11.48
CA PRO A 102 10.88 -9.05 10.94
C PRO A 102 12.39 -8.80 10.82
N ALA A 103 12.82 -7.54 10.70
CA ALA A 103 14.21 -7.14 10.58
C ALA A 103 14.46 -5.73 11.15
N VAL A 104 15.73 -5.40 11.37
CA VAL A 104 16.15 -4.04 11.78
C VAL A 104 15.92 -3.07 10.64
N GLY A 105 15.47 -1.85 10.99
CA GLY A 105 15.23 -0.78 10.02
C GLY A 105 13.89 -0.89 9.28
N VAL A 106 13.11 -1.93 9.54
CA VAL A 106 11.73 -2.01 9.07
C VAL A 106 10.89 -0.98 9.81
N VAL A 107 10.07 -0.25 9.05
CA VAL A 107 9.05 0.66 9.59
C VAL A 107 7.67 0.10 9.28
N GLY A 108 6.69 0.39 10.11
CA GLY A 108 5.33 -0.10 9.92
C GLY A 108 4.26 0.88 10.34
N TRP A 109 3.08 0.76 9.77
CA TRP A 109 1.92 1.60 10.08
C TRP A 109 0.61 0.87 9.72
N LEU A 110 -0.48 1.36 10.30
CA LEU A 110 -1.84 1.02 9.87
C LEU A 110 -2.25 2.01 8.79
N GLN A 111 -2.61 1.52 7.61
CA GLN A 111 -3.11 2.32 6.50
C GLN A 111 -4.60 2.08 6.34
N LEU A 112 -5.41 3.13 6.25
CA LEU A 112 -6.79 2.98 5.79
C LEU A 112 -6.76 2.61 4.30
N GLU A 113 -7.26 1.41 3.98
CA GLU A 113 -7.31 0.88 2.61
C GLU A 113 -8.66 1.15 1.96
N SER A 114 -9.76 0.92 2.71
CA SER A 114 -11.10 1.19 2.22
C SER A 114 -11.99 1.73 3.33
N GLU A 115 -12.89 2.62 2.92
CA GLU A 115 -13.90 3.21 3.77
C GLU A 115 -15.23 3.20 3.03
N THR A 116 -16.24 2.60 3.66
CA THR A 116 -17.61 2.57 3.17
C THR A 116 -18.54 3.27 4.18
N ALA A 117 -19.83 3.34 3.86
CA ALA A 117 -20.83 3.85 4.79
C ALA A 117 -20.93 3.01 6.08
N THR A 118 -20.54 1.73 6.04
CA THR A 118 -20.74 0.78 7.14
C THR A 118 -19.45 0.19 7.71
N SER A 119 -18.32 0.34 7.01
CA SER A 119 -17.05 -0.29 7.43
C SER A 119 -15.82 0.54 7.10
N LYS A 120 -14.76 0.29 7.87
CA LYS A 120 -13.38 0.68 7.56
C LYS A 120 -12.50 -0.56 7.54
N THR A 121 -11.65 -0.65 6.52
CA THR A 121 -10.63 -1.69 6.43
C THR A 121 -9.26 -1.04 6.50
N TYR A 122 -8.50 -1.41 7.52
CA TYR A 122 -7.10 -1.04 7.67
C TYR A 122 -6.20 -2.17 7.19
N VAL A 123 -5.01 -1.84 6.72
CA VAL A 123 -3.96 -2.79 6.38
C VAL A 123 -2.73 -2.49 7.22
N LEU A 124 -2.11 -3.52 7.79
CA LEU A 124 -0.82 -3.40 8.44
C LEU A 124 0.30 -3.56 7.40
N TYR A 125 0.92 -2.45 7.02
CA TYR A 125 2.06 -2.46 6.11
C TYR A 125 3.39 -2.37 6.86
N PHE A 126 4.38 -3.10 6.37
CA PHE A 126 5.79 -2.97 6.70
C PHE A 126 6.59 -2.56 5.46
N GLU A 127 7.52 -1.62 5.65
CA GLU A 127 8.49 -1.24 4.64
C GLU A 127 9.89 -1.64 5.10
N ALA A 128 10.53 -2.51 4.33
CA ALA A 128 11.93 -2.86 4.54
C ALA A 128 12.87 -1.66 4.25
N PRO A 129 14.03 -1.56 4.94
CA PRO A 129 15.01 -0.55 4.63
C PRO A 129 15.61 -0.78 3.22
N ASP A 130 16.09 0.29 2.58
CA ASP A 130 16.69 0.19 1.24
C ASP A 130 17.97 -0.67 1.21
N ALA A 131 18.67 -0.75 2.33
CA ALA A 131 19.80 -1.65 2.53
C ALA A 131 19.55 -2.50 3.79
N PRO A 132 19.79 -3.83 3.75
CA PRO A 132 19.65 -4.68 4.92
C PRO A 132 20.56 -4.19 6.05
N ALA A 133 19.98 -4.00 7.24
CA ALA A 133 20.72 -3.72 8.44
C ALA A 133 20.85 -4.99 9.29
N GLY A 134 22.06 -5.31 9.75
CA GLY A 134 22.27 -6.37 10.72
C GLY A 134 21.83 -5.93 12.12
N GLY A 135 21.30 -6.86 12.91
CA GLY A 135 20.96 -6.64 14.32
C GLY A 135 19.70 -7.35 14.77
N THR A 136 19.29 -7.06 16.00
CA THR A 136 18.10 -7.68 16.62
C THR A 136 16.85 -6.85 16.28
N PRO A 137 15.81 -7.46 15.71
CA PRO A 137 14.55 -6.76 15.49
C PRO A 137 13.92 -6.28 16.80
N HIS A 138 13.19 -5.16 16.74
CA HIS A 138 12.55 -4.57 17.90
C HIS A 138 11.04 -4.80 17.88
N ALA A 139 10.44 -4.81 19.08
CA ALA A 139 9.00 -4.79 19.23
C ALA A 139 8.42 -3.45 18.76
N PHE A 140 7.17 -3.46 18.31
CA PHE A 140 6.44 -2.27 17.91
C PHE A 140 5.10 -2.16 18.64
N THR A 141 4.60 -0.93 18.70
CA THR A 141 3.21 -0.63 19.06
C THR A 141 2.75 0.51 18.16
N LEU A 142 1.90 0.18 17.20
CA LEU A 142 1.37 1.09 16.20
C LEU A 142 -0.09 1.39 16.53
N LYS A 143 -0.50 2.64 16.36
CA LYS A 143 -1.85 3.08 16.73
C LYS A 143 -2.46 3.90 15.61
N GLU A 144 -3.74 3.66 15.39
CA GLU A 144 -4.59 4.49 14.55
C GLU A 144 -5.79 4.94 15.38
N SER A 145 -6.26 6.17 15.22
CA SER A 145 -7.36 6.70 16.02
C SER A 145 -8.28 7.61 15.24
N TYR A 146 -9.57 7.49 15.52
CA TYR A 146 -10.64 8.27 14.87
C TYR A 146 -11.74 8.59 15.89
N PRO A 147 -12.65 9.53 15.59
CA PRO A 147 -13.68 9.95 16.54
C PRO A 147 -14.52 8.80 17.06
N SER A 148 -14.85 8.80 18.35
CA SER A 148 -15.74 7.81 18.99
C SER A 148 -17.15 7.80 18.40
N THR A 149 -17.54 8.84 17.66
CA THR A 149 -18.81 8.93 16.95
C THR A 149 -18.87 8.05 15.70
N ASP A 150 -17.72 7.53 15.23
CA ASP A 150 -17.65 6.59 14.12
C ASP A 150 -17.90 5.17 14.64
N THR A 151 -19.07 4.62 14.31
CA THR A 151 -19.58 3.33 14.80
C THR A 151 -19.55 2.24 13.73
N ARG A 152 -18.81 2.46 12.65
CA ARG A 152 -18.66 1.49 11.55
C ARG A 152 -17.88 0.26 11.99
N SER A 153 -18.16 -0.88 11.36
CA SER A 153 -17.39 -2.10 11.56
C SER A 153 -15.95 -1.92 11.11
N ILE A 154 -15.03 -2.51 11.87
CA ILE A 154 -13.60 -2.31 11.68
C ILE A 154 -12.96 -3.62 11.32
N PHE A 155 -12.31 -3.63 10.17
CA PHE A 155 -11.54 -4.75 9.68
C PHE A 155 -10.06 -4.38 9.64
N VAL A 156 -9.20 -5.33 9.94
CA VAL A 156 -7.77 -5.20 9.74
C VAL A 156 -7.28 -6.37 8.90
N HIS A 157 -6.54 -6.07 7.84
CA HIS A 157 -5.87 -7.01 6.97
C HIS A 157 -4.37 -7.01 7.28
N ASP A 158 -3.84 -8.19 7.56
CA ASP A 158 -2.42 -8.43 7.74
C ASP A 158 -1.99 -9.69 6.96
N SER A 159 -0.76 -10.15 7.14
CA SER A 159 -0.23 -11.34 6.45
C SER A 159 -0.99 -12.64 6.73
N THR A 160 -1.82 -12.69 7.78
CA THR A 160 -2.64 -13.86 8.15
C THR A 160 -4.05 -13.81 7.56
N GLY A 161 -4.44 -12.68 6.96
CA GLY A 161 -5.74 -12.43 6.37
C GLY A 161 -6.47 -11.26 7.02
N THR A 162 -7.78 -11.21 6.82
CA THR A 162 -8.64 -10.14 7.33
C THR A 162 -9.37 -10.57 8.59
N GLN A 163 -9.29 -9.76 9.65
CA GLN A 163 -10.00 -9.94 10.91
C GLN A 163 -10.93 -8.77 11.20
N GLN A 164 -12.10 -9.05 11.79
CA GLN A 164 -13.02 -8.01 12.29
C GLN A 164 -12.69 -7.72 13.75
N LEU A 165 -12.51 -6.44 14.09
CA LEU A 165 -12.23 -5.94 15.44
C LEU A 165 -13.45 -5.33 16.14
N HIS A 166 -14.39 -4.78 15.36
CA HIS A 166 -15.62 -4.15 15.81
C HIS A 166 -16.72 -4.32 14.76
#